data_AF-A0A2V6ZW07-F1
#
_entry.id   AF-A0A2V6ZW07-F1
#
_cell.length_a   1.000
_cell.length_b   1.000
_cell.length_c   1.000
_cell.angle_alpha   90.00
_cell.angle_beta   90.00
_cell.angle_gamma   90.00
#
_symmetry.space_group_name_H-M   'P 1'
#
loop_
_entity.id
_entity.type
_entity.pdbx_description
1 polymer ?
#
loop_
_entity_poly.entity_id
_entity_poly.type
_entity_poly.pdbx_seq_one_letter_code
_entity_poly.pdbx_strand_id
1 'polypeptide(L)'
;MTCDDVRTRLLDYQRGRLPLPAQAEMRTHLDACGACGRAEPVEQELTSVLEHRLPQYPASLAFKRRLAAEWPARAVERSWWSRWRPTLVPAVAVVSVVLVVTPILYYERATSRTASERASLVAEAVNDHLRVLSSQHPLDIESGGFHQVKPWFEGRLDFAPVVAFEGDAEFPLRGGAVGYFRDRKAAVFVYARRLHPISLLVFRAEGLAWPPRELT
;
A
#
# COMPACT_ATOMS: atom_id res chain seq x y z
N MET A 1 52.60 17.88 35.10
CA MET A 1 51.69 19.04 35.11
C MET A 1 50.76 18.95 36.29
N THR A 2 50.53 20.05 37.00
CA THR A 2 49.63 20.10 38.15
C THR A 2 48.20 20.42 37.72
N CYS A 3 47.21 20.17 38.58
CA CYS A 3 45.81 20.49 38.29
C CYS A 3 45.60 22.00 38.05
N ASP A 4 46.39 22.86 38.70
CA ASP A 4 46.31 24.31 38.54
C ASP A 4 46.81 24.76 37.15
N ASP A 5 47.93 24.17 36.68
CA ASP A 5 48.46 24.41 35.33
C ASP A 5 47.44 24.01 34.23
N VAL A 6 46.69 22.94 34.49
CA VAL A 6 45.69 22.41 33.55
C VAL A 6 44.48 23.34 33.48
N ARG A 7 43.99 23.84 34.62
CA ARG A 7 42.85 24.76 34.68
C ARG A 7 43.13 26.07 33.97
N THR A 8 44.34 26.61 34.10
CA THR A 8 44.73 27.88 33.45
C THR A 8 44.90 27.75 31.94
N ARG A 9 45.24 26.56 31.42
CA ARG A 9 45.52 26.32 29.99
C ARG A 9 44.38 25.65 29.21
N LEU A 10 43.27 25.38 29.88
CA LEU A 10 42.15 24.62 29.33
C LEU A 10 41.53 25.28 28.09
N LEU A 11 41.36 26.60 28.11
CA LEU A 11 40.81 27.35 26.96
C LEU A 11 41.74 27.33 25.74
N ASP A 12 43.06 27.47 25.97
CA ASP A 12 44.04 27.41 24.90
C ASP A 12 44.16 26.00 24.31
N TYR A 13 43.99 24.97 25.14
CA TYR A 13 43.86 23.59 24.69
C TYR A 13 42.62 23.40 23.81
N GLN A 14 41.44 23.85 24.27
CA GLN A 14 40.18 23.78 23.49
C GLN A 14 40.28 24.51 22.15
N ARG A 15 40.97 25.65 22.11
CA ARG A 15 41.18 26.43 20.87
C ARG A 15 42.33 25.90 20.00
N GLY A 16 42.97 24.79 20.40
CA GLY A 16 44.10 24.19 19.67
C GLY A 16 45.34 25.09 19.59
N ARG A 17 45.49 26.06 20.51
CA ARG A 17 46.57 27.05 20.51
C ARG A 17 47.84 26.56 21.20
N LEU A 18 47.75 25.46 21.93
CA LEU A 18 48.93 24.85 22.55
C LEU A 18 49.81 24.16 21.49
N PRO A 19 51.14 24.18 21.64
CA PRO A 19 52.03 23.36 20.83
C PRO A 19 51.67 21.87 20.96
N LEU A 20 51.87 21.08 19.90
CA LEU A 20 51.58 19.64 19.87
C LEU A 20 52.08 18.84 21.09
N PRO A 21 53.33 19.01 21.59
CA PRO A 21 53.77 18.28 22.78
C PRO A 21 52.96 18.66 24.05
N ALA A 22 52.64 19.95 24.20
CA ALA A 22 51.84 20.43 25.34
C ALA A 22 50.37 19.96 25.26
N GLN A 23 49.83 19.77 24.05
CA GLN A 23 48.50 19.17 23.87
C GLN A 23 48.47 17.69 24.29
N ALA A 24 49.50 16.93 23.92
CA ALA A 24 49.62 15.53 24.30
C ALA A 24 49.70 15.38 25.82
N GLU A 25 50.54 16.21 26.46
CA GLU A 25 50.64 16.33 27.91
C GLU A 25 49.27 16.62 28.55
N MET A 26 48.57 17.66 28.08
CA MET A 26 47.25 18.03 28.59
C MET A 26 46.26 16.86 28.52
N ARG A 27 46.20 16.17 27.37
CA ARG A 27 45.33 15.01 27.17
C ARG A 27 45.63 13.89 28.16
N THR A 28 46.90 13.54 28.35
CA THR A 28 47.30 12.51 29.32
C THR A 28 46.83 12.84 30.74
N HIS A 29 46.89 14.11 31.16
CA HIS A 29 46.41 14.49 32.49
C HIS A 29 44.89 14.50 32.60
N LEU A 30 44.17 14.96 31.58
CA LEU A 30 42.70 14.93 31.57
C LEU A 30 42.16 13.49 31.65
N ASP A 31 42.82 12.56 30.97
CA ASP A 31 42.48 11.12 31.00
C ASP A 31 42.79 10.50 32.38
N ALA A 32 43.83 10.97 33.09
CA ALA A 32 44.27 10.42 34.36
C ALA A 32 43.62 11.07 35.60
N CYS A 33 43.17 12.32 35.53
CA CYS A 33 42.63 13.08 36.65
C CYS A 33 41.12 13.32 36.52
N GLY A 34 40.31 12.61 37.31
CA GLY A 34 38.84 12.72 37.27
C GLY A 34 38.25 14.07 37.74
N ALA A 35 39.04 14.93 38.39
CA ALA A 35 38.62 16.30 38.70
C ALA A 35 38.76 17.20 37.47
N CYS A 36 39.91 17.17 36.80
CA CYS A 36 40.18 17.94 35.60
C CYS A 36 39.35 17.44 34.40
N GLY A 37 39.19 16.12 34.26
CA GLY A 37 38.34 15.52 33.21
C GLY A 37 36.86 15.88 33.33
N ARG A 38 36.36 16.24 34.52
CA ARG A 38 35.01 16.79 34.70
C ARG A 38 34.93 18.30 34.47
N ALA A 39 36.01 19.04 34.74
CA ALA A 39 36.05 20.49 34.51
C ALA A 39 36.12 20.84 33.02
N GLU A 40 36.76 19.99 32.21
CA GLU A 40 36.91 20.19 30.77
C GLU A 40 35.60 20.36 30.00
N PRO A 41 34.62 19.44 30.09
CA PRO A 41 33.34 19.60 29.40
C PRO A 41 32.50 20.77 29.95
N VAL A 42 32.65 21.12 31.23
CA VAL A 42 31.94 22.27 31.83
C VAL A 42 32.43 23.57 31.21
N GLU A 43 33.74 23.72 31.02
CA GLU A 43 34.35 24.91 30.41
C GLU A 43 34.08 24.97 28.89
N GLN A 44 34.01 23.81 28.23
CA GLN A 44 33.56 23.73 26.83
C GLN A 44 32.12 24.25 26.68
N GLU A 45 31.21 23.81 27.55
CA GLU A 45 29.80 24.23 27.52
C GLU A 45 29.66 25.71 27.89
N LEU A 46 30.42 26.21 28.86
CA LEU A 46 30.45 27.63 29.15
C LEU A 46 30.89 28.45 27.93
N THR A 47 31.94 28.01 27.24
CA THR A 47 32.43 28.67 26.02
C THR A 47 31.38 28.65 24.92
N SER A 48 30.71 27.51 24.70
CA SER A 48 29.66 27.37 23.68
C SER A 48 28.48 28.31 23.95
N VAL A 49 28.03 28.40 25.21
CA VAL A 49 26.95 29.29 25.64
C VAL A 49 27.34 30.75 25.47
N LEU A 50 28.56 31.13 25.85
CA LEU A 50 29.06 32.49 25.68
C LEU A 50 29.16 32.87 24.20
N GLU A 51 29.71 31.99 23.36
CA GLU A 51 29.79 32.22 21.91
C GLU A 51 28.41 32.37 21.26
N HIS A 52 27.40 31.66 21.76
CA HIS A 52 26.03 31.76 21.24
C HIS A 52 25.29 33.02 21.71
N ARG A 53 25.59 33.50 22.93
CA ARG A 53 24.93 34.66 23.54
C ARG A 53 25.60 35.99 23.19
N LEU A 54 26.90 35.98 22.93
CA LEU A 54 27.66 37.19 22.60
C LEU A 54 27.51 37.53 21.12
N PRO A 55 27.46 38.83 20.75
CA PRO A 55 27.46 39.25 19.36
C PRO A 55 28.72 38.73 18.64
N GLN A 56 28.53 37.86 17.66
CA GLN A 56 29.61 37.44 16.78
C GLN A 56 29.72 38.40 15.59
N TYR A 57 30.90 38.99 15.41
CA TYR A 57 31.17 39.87 14.29
C TYR A 57 31.63 39.04 13.09
N PRO A 58 30.84 38.96 12.00
CA PRO A 58 31.23 38.19 10.84
C PRO A 58 32.47 38.82 10.20
N ALA A 59 33.52 38.01 10.00
CA ALA A 59 34.67 38.46 9.22
C ALA A 59 34.23 38.86 7.79
N SER A 60 34.83 39.92 7.26
CA SER A 60 34.48 40.45 5.94
C SER A 60 34.70 39.39 4.85
N LEU A 61 33.88 39.43 3.79
CA LEU A 61 34.03 38.51 2.66
C LEU A 61 35.40 38.63 1.98
N ALA A 62 35.98 39.84 1.99
CA ALA A 62 37.33 40.07 1.47
C ALA A 62 38.39 39.31 2.29
N PHE A 63 38.28 39.31 3.62
CA PHE A 63 39.17 38.54 4.49
C PHE A 63 38.99 37.03 4.27
N LYS A 64 37.75 36.53 4.24
CA LYS A 64 37.46 35.11 3.97
C LYS A 64 38.04 34.64 2.64
N ARG A 65 37.95 35.48 1.59
CA ARG A 65 38.50 35.18 0.26
C ARG A 65 40.03 35.14 0.25
N ARG A 66 40.69 36.08 0.94
CA ARG A 66 42.16 36.07 1.07
C ARG A 66 42.63 34.82 1.81
N LEU A 67 41.97 34.49 2.92
CA LEU A 67 42.29 33.29 3.69
C LEU A 67 42.11 32.00 2.86
N ALA A 68 41.01 31.90 2.10
CA ALA A 68 40.78 30.76 1.22
C ALA A 68 41.80 30.66 0.05
N ALA A 69 42.36 31.80 -0.38
CA ALA A 69 43.38 31.84 -1.42
C ALA A 69 44.78 31.47 -0.89
N GLU A 70 45.12 31.92 0.33
CA GLU A 70 46.38 31.56 0.99
C GLU A 70 46.39 30.12 1.50
N TRP A 71 45.21 29.57 1.81
CA TRP A 71 45.05 28.21 2.27
C TRP A 71 44.20 27.38 1.31
N PRO A 72 44.71 26.99 0.13
CA PRO A 72 43.96 26.18 -0.80
C PRO A 72 43.58 24.87 -0.11
N ALA A 73 42.28 24.63 0.03
CA ALA A 73 41.77 23.35 0.50
C ALA A 73 42.38 22.25 -0.39
N ARG A 74 43.01 21.25 0.23
CA ARG A 74 43.56 20.09 -0.50
C ARG A 74 42.52 19.59 -1.49
N ALA A 75 42.83 19.65 -2.77
CA ALA A 75 41.97 19.10 -3.80
C ALA A 75 41.88 17.59 -3.57
N VAL A 76 40.76 17.11 -3.05
CA VAL A 76 40.46 15.67 -3.00
C VAL A 76 40.34 15.21 -4.44
N GLU A 77 41.20 14.29 -4.87
CA GLU A 77 41.16 13.72 -6.21
C GLU A 77 39.76 13.13 -6.49
N ARG A 78 39.04 13.76 -7.41
CA ARG A 78 37.69 13.32 -7.79
C ARG A 78 37.80 12.18 -8.80
N SER A 79 37.68 10.95 -8.30
CA SER A 79 37.48 9.76 -9.14
C SER A 79 36.23 9.91 -10.02
N TRP A 80 36.37 9.58 -11.32
CA TRP A 80 35.30 9.52 -12.33
C TRP A 80 34.00 8.94 -11.77
N TRP A 81 34.10 7.86 -10.99
CA TRP A 81 32.97 7.11 -10.44
C TRP A 81 32.13 7.91 -9.41
N SER A 82 32.71 8.95 -8.82
CA SER A 82 32.00 9.86 -7.90
C SER A 82 31.00 10.77 -8.61
N ARG A 83 31.12 10.95 -9.93
CA ARG A 83 30.29 11.88 -10.71
C ARG A 83 28.90 11.32 -11.05
N TRP A 84 28.71 9.99 -10.98
CA TRP A 84 27.48 9.29 -11.37
C TRP A 84 26.73 8.65 -10.18
N ARG A 85 27.38 8.55 -9.01
CA ARG A 85 26.79 8.01 -7.78
C ARG A 85 25.59 8.79 -7.22
N PRO A 86 25.54 10.14 -7.20
CA PRO A 86 24.45 10.84 -6.51
C PRO A 86 23.12 10.85 -7.28
N THR A 87 23.10 10.50 -8.57
CA THR A 87 21.88 10.44 -9.40
C THR A 87 21.36 9.03 -9.61
N LEU A 88 22.23 8.00 -9.64
CA LEU A 88 21.81 6.63 -9.91
C LEU A 88 21.26 5.89 -8.68
N VAL A 89 21.73 6.21 -7.47
CA VAL A 89 21.29 5.53 -6.23
C VAL A 89 19.81 5.76 -5.88
N PRO A 90 19.23 6.97 -5.93
CA PRO A 90 17.80 7.14 -5.66
C PRO A 90 16.92 6.61 -6.80
N ALA A 91 17.38 6.67 -8.06
CA ALA A 91 16.63 6.18 -9.20
C ALA A 91 16.47 4.65 -9.20
N VAL A 92 17.53 3.91 -8.85
CA VAL A 92 17.47 2.44 -8.76
C VAL A 92 16.59 1.97 -7.60
N ALA A 93 16.59 2.68 -6.47
CA ALA A 93 15.73 2.35 -5.32
C ALA A 93 14.23 2.56 -5.61
N VAL A 94 13.86 3.61 -6.36
CA VAL A 94 12.46 3.83 -6.75
C VAL A 94 12.01 2.78 -7.77
N VAL A 95 12.85 2.45 -8.75
CA VAL A 95 12.51 1.45 -9.77
C VAL A 95 12.32 0.06 -9.16
N SER A 96 13.15 -0.34 -8.17
CA SER A 96 12.99 -1.64 -7.51
C SER A 96 11.71 -1.73 -6.68
N VAL A 97 11.33 -0.67 -5.96
CA VAL A 97 10.05 -0.61 -5.22
C VAL A 97 8.87 -0.67 -6.18
N VAL A 98 8.90 0.08 -7.28
CA VAL A 98 7.83 0.05 -8.29
C VAL A 98 7.71 -1.34 -8.93
N LEU A 99 8.83 -1.99 -9.27
CA LEU A 99 8.83 -3.34 -9.86
C LEU A 99 8.27 -4.42 -8.92
N VAL A 100 8.41 -4.26 -7.60
CA VAL A 100 7.88 -5.22 -6.62
C VAL A 100 6.45 -4.90 -6.22
N VAL A 101 6.13 -3.64 -5.94
CA VAL A 101 4.84 -3.22 -5.40
C VAL A 101 3.74 -3.25 -6.47
N THR A 102 4.05 -2.86 -7.72
CA THR A 102 3.07 -2.82 -8.81
C THR A 102 2.44 -4.19 -9.11
N PRO A 103 3.18 -5.30 -9.28
CA PRO A 103 2.57 -6.60 -9.52
C PRO A 103 1.76 -7.12 -8.32
N ILE A 104 2.19 -6.83 -7.08
CA ILE A 104 1.45 -7.20 -5.86
C ILE A 104 0.10 -6.48 -5.81
N LEU A 105 0.11 -5.15 -5.95
CA LEU A 105 -1.12 -4.35 -5.96
C LEU A 105 -2.02 -4.69 -7.14
N TYR A 106 -1.45 -5.00 -8.32
CA TYR A 106 -2.20 -5.46 -9.48
C TYR A 106 -2.91 -6.78 -9.18
N TYR A 107 -2.21 -7.75 -8.59
CA TYR A 107 -2.75 -9.06 -8.26
C TYR A 107 -3.86 -8.96 -7.21
N GLU A 108 -3.63 -8.25 -6.10
CA GLU A 108 -4.65 -8.01 -5.06
C GLU A 108 -5.88 -7.28 -5.61
N ARG A 109 -5.69 -6.31 -6.51
CA ARG A 109 -6.80 -5.60 -7.14
C ARG A 109 -7.58 -6.48 -8.12
N ALA A 110 -6.90 -7.38 -8.84
CA ALA A 110 -7.56 -8.33 -9.73
C ALA A 110 -8.37 -9.38 -8.95
N THR A 111 -7.81 -9.93 -7.88
CA THR A 111 -8.51 -10.92 -7.03
C THR A 111 -9.67 -10.31 -6.27
N SER A 112 -9.52 -9.09 -5.72
CA SER A 112 -10.62 -8.38 -5.06
C SER A 112 -11.75 -7.98 -6.01
N ARG A 113 -11.44 -7.56 -7.24
CA ARG A 113 -12.45 -7.26 -8.27
C ARG A 113 -13.29 -8.48 -8.62
N THR A 114 -12.64 -9.62 -8.89
CA THR A 114 -13.36 -10.87 -9.20
C THR A 114 -14.19 -11.36 -8.01
N ALA A 115 -13.69 -11.24 -6.78
CA ALA A 115 -14.46 -11.56 -5.58
C ALA A 115 -15.68 -10.63 -5.40
N SER A 116 -15.51 -9.33 -5.63
CA SER A 116 -16.59 -8.34 -5.57
C SER A 116 -17.66 -8.57 -6.65
N GLU A 117 -17.26 -8.93 -7.86
CA GLU A 117 -18.20 -9.25 -8.95
C GLU A 117 -19.03 -10.50 -8.61
N ARG A 118 -18.40 -11.54 -8.07
CA ARG A 118 -19.11 -12.74 -7.60
C ARG A 118 -20.11 -12.42 -6.50
N ALA A 119 -19.71 -11.63 -5.50
CA ALA A 119 -20.61 -11.21 -4.43
C ALA A 119 -21.82 -10.43 -4.97
N SER A 120 -21.61 -9.58 -5.99
CA SER A 120 -22.69 -8.86 -6.67
C SER A 120 -23.63 -9.79 -7.43
N LEU A 121 -23.13 -10.84 -8.11
CA LEU A 121 -23.99 -11.83 -8.80
C LEU A 121 -24.87 -12.59 -7.83
N VAL A 122 -24.33 -12.98 -6.67
CA VAL A 122 -25.09 -13.67 -5.62
C VAL A 122 -26.16 -12.75 -5.02
N ALA A 123 -25.80 -11.49 -4.73
CA ALA A 123 -26.74 -10.52 -4.21
C ALA A 123 -27.93 -10.28 -5.17
N GLU A 124 -27.65 -10.17 -6.47
CA GLU A 124 -28.67 -10.04 -7.50
C GLU A 124 -29.61 -11.26 -7.54
N ALA A 125 -29.04 -12.48 -7.51
CA ALA A 125 -29.84 -13.71 -7.55
C ALA A 125 -30.75 -13.84 -6.32
N VAL A 126 -30.26 -13.44 -5.15
CA VAL A 126 -31.05 -13.41 -3.92
C VAL A 126 -32.16 -12.37 -4.02
N ASN A 127 -31.87 -11.17 -4.53
CA ASN A 127 -32.86 -10.12 -4.72
C ASN A 127 -33.98 -10.55 -5.70
N ASP A 128 -33.61 -11.21 -6.81
CA ASP A 128 -34.58 -11.77 -7.74
C ASP A 128 -35.45 -12.86 -7.10
N HIS A 129 -34.86 -13.73 -6.28
CA HIS A 129 -35.62 -14.73 -5.54
C HIS A 129 -36.59 -14.08 -4.53
N LEU A 130 -36.16 -13.05 -3.79
CA LEU A 130 -37.02 -12.29 -2.89
C LEU A 130 -38.19 -11.61 -3.64
N ARG A 131 -37.96 -11.15 -4.87
CA ARG A 131 -39.02 -10.63 -5.75
C ARG A 131 -40.04 -11.70 -6.13
N VAL A 132 -39.59 -12.93 -6.41
CA VAL A 132 -40.48 -14.08 -6.64
C VAL A 132 -41.30 -14.40 -5.39
N LEU A 133 -40.69 -14.33 -4.20
CA LEU A 133 -41.40 -14.58 -2.93
C LEU A 133 -42.43 -13.52 -2.57
N SER A 134 -42.16 -12.26 -2.90
CA SER A 134 -43.02 -11.12 -2.54
C SER A 134 -44.07 -10.77 -3.61
N SER A 135 -43.91 -11.27 -4.84
CA SER A 135 -44.87 -11.03 -5.92
C SER A 135 -46.19 -11.75 -5.66
N GLN A 136 -47.30 -11.05 -5.90
CA GLN A 136 -48.64 -11.65 -5.88
C GLN A 136 -48.88 -12.58 -7.08
N HIS A 137 -48.19 -12.34 -8.19
CA HIS A 137 -48.24 -13.15 -9.41
C HIS A 137 -46.79 -13.40 -9.89
N PRO A 138 -46.06 -14.33 -9.27
CA PRO A 138 -44.66 -14.58 -9.58
C PRO A 138 -44.44 -15.37 -10.88
N LEU A 139 -45.50 -15.97 -11.43
CA LEU A 139 -45.46 -16.82 -12.62
C LEU A 139 -46.28 -16.17 -13.73
N ASP A 140 -45.67 -16.08 -14.92
CA ASP A 140 -46.39 -15.65 -16.12
C ASP A 140 -47.07 -16.83 -16.82
N ILE A 141 -46.57 -18.05 -16.59
CA ILE A 141 -47.21 -19.31 -16.95
C ILE A 141 -47.19 -20.25 -15.75
N GLU A 142 -48.37 -20.67 -15.30
CA GLU A 142 -48.56 -21.68 -14.26
C GLU A 142 -48.83 -23.03 -14.92
N SER A 143 -47.78 -23.84 -15.09
CA SER A 143 -47.93 -25.19 -15.66
C SER A 143 -46.94 -26.15 -15.01
N GLY A 144 -47.45 -27.30 -14.59
CA GLY A 144 -46.66 -28.39 -14.01
C GLY A 144 -45.88 -29.21 -15.03
N GLY A 145 -46.07 -28.97 -16.33
CA GLY A 145 -45.44 -29.72 -17.41
C GLY A 145 -44.35 -28.90 -18.11
N PHE A 146 -43.11 -29.39 -18.08
CA PHE A 146 -41.98 -28.76 -18.76
C PHE A 146 -42.23 -28.60 -20.29
N HIS A 147 -42.99 -29.53 -20.88
CA HIS A 147 -43.42 -29.49 -22.29
C HIS A 147 -44.37 -28.34 -22.65
N GLN A 148 -44.95 -27.66 -21.66
CA GLN A 148 -45.77 -26.46 -21.88
C GLN A 148 -44.99 -25.18 -21.57
N VAL A 149 -44.11 -25.23 -20.56
CA VAL A 149 -43.33 -24.08 -20.10
C VAL A 149 -42.19 -23.73 -21.07
N LYS A 150 -41.49 -24.72 -21.63
CA LYS A 150 -40.36 -24.45 -22.53
C LYS A 150 -40.76 -23.78 -23.86
N PRO A 151 -41.81 -24.25 -24.58
CA PRO A 151 -42.29 -23.54 -25.77
C PRO A 151 -42.86 -22.15 -25.47
N TRP A 152 -43.39 -21.93 -24.26
CA TRP A 152 -43.93 -20.63 -23.88
C TRP A 152 -42.87 -19.50 -23.87
N PHE A 153 -41.59 -19.85 -23.66
CA PHE A 153 -40.47 -18.90 -23.74
C PHE A 153 -40.10 -18.52 -25.18
N GLU A 154 -40.59 -19.26 -26.19
CA GLU A 154 -40.31 -18.99 -27.59
C GLU A 154 -40.84 -17.60 -28.01
N GLY A 155 -39.97 -16.79 -28.60
CA GLY A 155 -40.27 -15.41 -28.98
C GLY A 155 -40.28 -14.38 -27.83
N ARG A 156 -40.23 -14.81 -26.56
CA ARG A 156 -40.12 -13.90 -25.40
C ARG A 156 -38.67 -13.64 -24.98
N LEU A 157 -37.83 -14.65 -25.15
CA LEU A 157 -36.38 -14.61 -24.97
C LEU A 157 -35.67 -14.67 -26.33
N ASP A 158 -34.47 -14.08 -26.39
CA ASP A 158 -33.56 -14.12 -27.54
C ASP A 158 -32.72 -15.41 -27.57
N PHE A 159 -32.97 -16.35 -26.65
CA PHE A 159 -32.34 -17.66 -26.58
C PHE A 159 -33.34 -18.71 -26.05
N ALA A 160 -33.09 -19.98 -26.37
CA ALA A 160 -33.86 -21.09 -25.80
C ALA A 160 -33.23 -21.53 -24.47
N PRO A 161 -33.96 -21.49 -23.34
CA PRO A 161 -33.42 -21.92 -22.05
C PRO A 161 -33.17 -23.43 -22.06
N VAL A 162 -31.94 -23.82 -21.70
CA VAL A 162 -31.54 -25.22 -21.50
C VAL A 162 -31.51 -25.49 -20.01
N VAL A 163 -32.29 -26.48 -19.57
CA VAL A 163 -32.39 -26.88 -18.17
C VAL A 163 -32.06 -28.37 -18.08
N ALA A 164 -31.21 -28.76 -17.14
CA ALA A 164 -30.80 -30.15 -16.94
C ALA A 164 -31.81 -30.97 -16.11
N PHE A 165 -32.68 -30.30 -15.37
CA PHE A 165 -33.66 -30.90 -14.47
C PHE A 165 -35.06 -30.35 -14.75
N GLU A 166 -35.95 -31.18 -15.27
CA GLU A 166 -37.31 -30.76 -15.68
C GLU A 166 -38.31 -30.73 -14.52
N GLY A 167 -37.95 -31.29 -13.37
CA GLY A 167 -38.81 -31.48 -12.20
C GLY A 167 -39.11 -32.95 -11.95
N ASP A 168 -39.45 -33.28 -10.70
CA ASP A 168 -39.88 -34.62 -10.29
C ASP A 168 -40.98 -34.54 -9.21
N ALA A 169 -41.33 -35.67 -8.59
CA ALA A 169 -42.35 -35.72 -7.55
C ALA A 169 -41.98 -34.95 -6.28
N GLU A 170 -40.69 -34.83 -5.95
CA GLU A 170 -40.21 -34.08 -4.77
C GLU A 170 -40.06 -32.58 -5.08
N PHE A 171 -39.67 -32.25 -6.31
CA PHE A 171 -39.44 -30.92 -6.82
C PHE A 171 -40.29 -30.64 -8.07
N PRO A 172 -41.63 -30.60 -7.95
CA PRO A 172 -42.48 -30.29 -9.09
C PRO A 172 -42.21 -28.88 -9.61
N LEU A 173 -42.12 -28.76 -10.94
CA LEU A 173 -42.17 -27.47 -11.61
C LEU A 173 -43.55 -26.85 -11.38
N ARG A 174 -43.60 -25.58 -10.95
CA ARG A 174 -44.84 -24.82 -10.78
C ARG A 174 -45.16 -23.98 -12.00
N GLY A 175 -44.13 -23.51 -12.68
CA GLY A 175 -44.28 -22.65 -13.84
C GLY A 175 -43.02 -21.88 -14.18
N GLY A 176 -43.19 -20.85 -14.99
CA GLY A 176 -42.10 -19.98 -15.39
C GLY A 176 -42.52 -18.52 -15.56
N ALA A 177 -41.54 -17.65 -15.60
CA ALA A 177 -41.69 -16.23 -15.87
C ALA A 177 -40.47 -15.70 -16.61
N VAL A 178 -40.61 -14.54 -17.27
CA VAL A 178 -39.47 -13.80 -17.79
C VAL A 178 -39.01 -12.79 -16.74
N GLY A 179 -37.77 -12.94 -16.30
CA GLY A 179 -37.12 -12.04 -15.35
C GLY A 179 -35.98 -11.26 -16.00
N TYR A 180 -35.33 -10.44 -15.18
CA TYR A 180 -34.08 -9.79 -15.53
C TYR A 180 -33.04 -10.12 -14.48
N PHE A 181 -31.83 -10.45 -14.91
CA PHE A 181 -30.69 -10.70 -14.05
C PHE A 181 -29.49 -9.95 -14.62
N ARG A 182 -28.90 -8.96 -13.92
CA ARG A 182 -27.80 -8.13 -14.46
C ARG A 182 -28.15 -7.46 -15.81
N ASP A 183 -29.30 -6.80 -15.84
CA ASP A 183 -29.82 -6.02 -16.98
C ASP A 183 -30.08 -6.80 -18.29
N ARG A 184 -30.15 -8.13 -18.22
CA ARG A 184 -30.49 -9.00 -19.35
C ARG A 184 -31.68 -9.87 -19.02
N LYS A 185 -32.43 -10.25 -20.06
CA LYS A 185 -33.56 -11.16 -19.93
C LYS A 185 -33.07 -12.53 -19.44
N ALA A 186 -33.81 -13.08 -18.47
CA ALA A 186 -33.58 -14.39 -17.89
C ALA A 186 -34.88 -15.19 -17.92
N ALA A 187 -34.78 -16.48 -18.18
CA ALA A 187 -35.88 -17.41 -17.88
C ALA A 187 -35.84 -17.71 -16.38
N VAL A 188 -36.97 -17.52 -15.71
CA VAL A 188 -37.17 -17.93 -14.32
C VAL A 188 -38.06 -19.16 -14.33
N PHE A 189 -37.54 -20.29 -13.86
CA PHE A 189 -38.34 -21.47 -13.56
C PHE A 189 -38.54 -21.54 -12.05
N VAL A 190 -39.77 -21.79 -11.62
CA VAL A 190 -40.06 -21.94 -10.19
C VAL A 190 -40.46 -23.37 -9.92
N TYR A 191 -39.63 -24.05 -9.15
CA TYR A 191 -39.93 -25.35 -8.58
C TYR A 191 -40.47 -25.16 -7.17
N ALA A 192 -41.09 -26.19 -6.62
CA ALA A 192 -41.50 -26.19 -5.22
C ALA A 192 -40.99 -27.43 -4.52
N ARG A 193 -40.52 -27.26 -3.28
CA ARG A 193 -40.34 -28.37 -2.35
C ARG A 193 -41.30 -28.17 -1.17
N ARG A 194 -42.39 -28.93 -1.14
CA ARG A 194 -43.50 -28.72 -0.21
C ARG A 194 -44.06 -27.29 -0.35
N LEU A 195 -43.89 -26.45 0.67
CA LEU A 195 -44.30 -25.02 0.69
C LEU A 195 -43.17 -24.05 0.33
N HIS A 196 -41.96 -24.53 0.03
CA HIS A 196 -40.82 -23.68 -0.25
C HIS A 196 -40.59 -23.57 -1.77
N PRO A 197 -40.74 -22.38 -2.37
CA PRO A 197 -40.43 -22.18 -3.78
C PRO A 197 -38.90 -22.10 -3.99
N ILE A 198 -38.46 -22.63 -5.12
CA ILE A 198 -37.05 -22.66 -5.55
C ILE A 198 -36.99 -22.02 -6.93
N SER A 199 -36.23 -20.93 -7.06
CA SER A 199 -36.09 -20.22 -8.33
C SER A 199 -34.82 -20.67 -9.06
N LEU A 200 -34.99 -21.14 -10.28
CA LEU A 200 -33.90 -21.41 -11.22
C LEU A 200 -33.87 -20.29 -12.27
N LEU A 201 -32.77 -19.55 -12.29
CA LEU A 201 -32.51 -18.48 -13.24
C LEU A 201 -31.63 -19.00 -14.37
N VAL A 202 -32.10 -18.91 -15.61
CA VAL A 202 -31.34 -19.27 -16.81
C VAL A 202 -31.17 -18.03 -17.66
N PHE A 203 -29.92 -17.64 -17.91
CA PHE A 203 -29.58 -16.48 -18.70
C PHE A 203 -28.27 -16.71 -19.44
N ARG A 204 -28.04 -15.84 -20.42
CA ARG A 204 -26.82 -15.76 -21.21
C ARG A 204 -25.65 -15.28 -20.35
N ALA A 205 -24.58 -16.08 -20.22
CA ALA A 205 -23.45 -15.81 -19.33
C ALA A 205 -22.38 -14.86 -19.94
N GLU A 206 -22.58 -14.38 -21.16
CA GLU A 206 -21.63 -13.59 -21.92
C GLU A 206 -21.23 -12.32 -21.16
N GLY A 207 -19.92 -12.13 -20.97
CA GLY A 207 -19.35 -10.98 -20.26
C GLY A 207 -19.51 -11.02 -18.74
N LEU A 208 -19.96 -12.14 -18.15
CA LEU A 208 -19.99 -12.33 -16.71
C LEU A 208 -18.79 -13.16 -16.24
N ALA A 209 -18.17 -12.75 -15.14
CA ALA A 209 -17.10 -13.49 -14.48
C ALA A 209 -17.65 -14.73 -13.74
N TRP A 210 -18.02 -15.75 -14.51
CA TRP A 210 -18.50 -17.02 -13.95
C TRP A 210 -17.37 -17.78 -13.24
N PRO A 211 -17.61 -18.40 -12.07
CA PRO A 211 -16.62 -19.28 -11.48
C PRO A 211 -16.28 -20.44 -12.43
N PRO A 212 -15.00 -20.83 -12.56
CA PRO A 212 -14.67 -22.02 -13.34
C PRO A 212 -15.48 -23.21 -12.80
N ARG A 213 -16.02 -24.04 -13.70
CA ARG A 213 -16.71 -25.29 -13.33
C ARG A 213 -15.67 -26.26 -12.75
N GLU A 214 -15.32 -26.10 -11.48
CA GLU A 214 -14.69 -27.16 -10.70
C GLU A 214 -15.82 -27.97 -10.06
N LEU A 215 -16.42 -28.85 -10.86
CA LEU A 215 -17.31 -29.91 -10.38
C LEU A 215 -16.43 -31.16 -10.27
N THR A 216 -15.81 -31.35 -9.11
CA THR A 216 -15.31 -32.67 -8.65
C THR A 216 -16.34 -33.31 -7.75
#